data_AF-A0A0P9CP11-F1
#
_entry.id   AF-A0A0P9CP11-F1
#
_cell.length_a   1.000
_cell.length_b   1.000
_cell.length_c   1.000
_cell.angle_alpha   90.00
_cell.angle_beta   90.00
_cell.angle_gamma   90.00
#
_symmetry.space_group_name_H-M   'P 1'
#
loop_
_entity.id
_entity.type
_entity.pdbx_description
1 polymer ?
#
loop_
_entity_poly.entity_id
_entity_poly.type
_entity_poly.pdbx_seq_one_letter_code
_entity_poly.pdbx_strand_id
1 'polypeptide(L)'
;MLDSGIIQNFACNIDMAKFGYNLTFITMVRIVNANNSEKIAYKLMKISSISSVDMITGEYDLILRGYAKNQDDLYYILSKIQSIEGIDHLFTNIVIKSLGNKTVIPE
;
A
#
# COMPACT_ATOMS: atom_id res chain seq x y z
N MET A 1 -17.68 -6.57 -21.22
CA MET A 1 -17.05 -5.88 -20.07
C MET A 1 -15.99 -6.74 -19.41
N LEU A 2 -16.30 -7.97 -18.99
CA LEU A 2 -15.28 -8.93 -18.52
C LEU A 2 -14.31 -9.32 -19.63
N ASP A 3 -14.83 -9.86 -20.75
CA ASP A 3 -14.01 -10.30 -21.88
C ASP A 3 -13.21 -9.17 -22.55
N SER A 4 -13.68 -7.93 -22.38
CA SER A 4 -13.02 -6.71 -22.86
C SER A 4 -12.06 -6.10 -21.84
N GLY A 5 -11.86 -6.74 -20.68
CA GLY A 5 -10.94 -6.29 -19.62
C GLY A 5 -11.37 -5.06 -18.81
N ILE A 6 -12.61 -4.57 -19.01
CA ILE A 6 -13.15 -3.42 -18.26
C ILE A 6 -13.43 -3.83 -16.81
N ILE A 7 -14.01 -5.01 -16.60
CA ILE A 7 -14.13 -5.61 -15.27
C ILE A 7 -12.90 -6.48 -15.06
N GLN A 8 -12.02 -6.07 -14.15
CA GLN A 8 -10.78 -6.80 -13.88
C GLN A 8 -10.99 -8.00 -12.96
N ASN A 9 -11.86 -7.88 -11.96
CA ASN A 9 -12.16 -8.94 -11.00
C ASN A 9 -13.49 -8.70 -10.25
N PHE A 10 -13.94 -9.73 -9.53
CA PHE A 10 -14.98 -9.61 -8.50
C PHE A 10 -14.32 -9.84 -7.13
N ALA A 11 -14.62 -8.98 -6.17
CA ALA A 11 -14.07 -9.07 -4.82
C ALA A 11 -15.11 -8.69 -3.76
N CYS A 12 -14.98 -9.27 -2.58
CA CYS A 12 -15.78 -8.89 -1.40
C CYS A 12 -15.09 -7.75 -0.65
N ASN A 13 -15.88 -6.79 -0.17
CA ASN A 13 -15.39 -5.76 0.74
C ASN A 13 -15.28 -6.34 2.15
N ILE A 14 -14.04 -6.46 2.64
CA ILE A 14 -13.75 -6.99 3.97
C ILE A 14 -13.53 -5.84 4.95
N ASP A 15 -14.22 -5.90 6.09
CA ASP A 15 -13.93 -5.05 7.24
C ASP A 15 -12.63 -5.54 7.92
N MET A 16 -11.52 -4.90 7.58
CA MET A 16 -10.18 -5.30 8.03
C MET A 16 -10.04 -5.27 9.56
N ALA A 17 -10.70 -4.32 10.24
CA ALA A 17 -10.67 -4.24 11.69
C ALA A 17 -11.35 -5.46 12.32
N LYS A 18 -12.54 -5.84 11.82
CA LYS A 18 -13.22 -7.07 12.27
C LYS A 18 -12.47 -8.33 11.89
N PHE A 19 -11.69 -8.29 10.81
CA PHE A 19 -10.84 -9.39 10.38
C PHE A 19 -9.55 -9.53 11.23
N GLY A 20 -9.26 -8.57 12.11
CA GLY A 20 -8.12 -8.60 13.04
C GLY A 20 -6.94 -7.70 12.65
N TYR A 21 -7.08 -6.89 11.60
CA TYR A 21 -6.11 -5.86 11.22
C TYR A 21 -6.54 -4.50 11.78
N ASN A 22 -6.10 -4.21 12.99
CA ASN A 22 -6.57 -3.05 13.76
C ASN A 22 -5.86 -1.74 13.39
N LEU A 23 -4.76 -1.81 12.63
CA LEU A 23 -4.01 -0.65 12.18
C LEU A 23 -4.06 -0.57 10.65
N THR A 24 -4.38 0.60 10.13
CA THR A 24 -4.18 0.95 8.73
C THR A 24 -3.11 2.02 8.67
N PHE A 25 -2.16 1.86 7.75
CA PHE A 25 -1.08 2.82 7.57
C PHE A 25 -0.93 3.21 6.11
N ILE A 26 -0.41 4.41 5.89
CA ILE A 26 -0.03 4.94 4.59
C ILE A 26 1.44 5.33 4.69
N THR A 27 2.28 4.80 3.81
CA THR A 27 3.71 5.14 3.78
C THR A 27 4.05 5.78 2.45
N MET A 28 4.77 6.89 2.50
CA MET A 28 5.45 7.46 1.34
C MET A 28 6.88 6.94 1.31
N VAL A 29 7.35 6.54 0.13
CA VAL A 29 8.67 5.91 -0.08
C VAL A 29 9.47 6.75 -1.05
N ARG A 30 10.67 7.17 -0.61
CA ARG A 30 11.67 7.76 -1.48
C ARG A 30 12.67 6.70 -1.91
N ILE A 31 13.05 6.73 -3.17
CA ILE A 31 13.93 5.78 -3.84
C ILE A 31 15.17 6.53 -4.32
N VAL A 32 16.35 5.95 -4.06
CA VAL A 32 17.64 6.58 -4.41
C VAL A 32 17.78 6.80 -5.92
N ASN A 33 17.31 5.85 -6.72
CA ASN A 33 17.36 5.91 -8.18
C ASN A 33 15.97 5.66 -8.78
N ALA A 34 15.34 6.72 -9.29
CA ALA A 34 13.98 6.69 -9.84
C ALA A 34 13.78 5.63 -10.95
N ASN A 35 14.83 5.25 -11.70
CA ASN A 35 14.74 4.21 -12.73
C ASN A 35 14.39 2.82 -12.15
N ASN A 36 14.58 2.62 -10.84
CA ASN A 36 14.24 1.37 -10.15
C ASN A 36 12.86 1.38 -9.48
N SER A 37 12.12 2.50 -9.57
CA SER A 37 10.84 2.69 -8.88
C SER A 37 9.82 1.60 -9.20
N GLU A 38 9.69 1.21 -10.47
CA GLU A 38 8.75 0.17 -10.91
C GLU A 38 9.11 -1.20 -10.33
N LYS A 39 10.39 -1.58 -10.40
CA LYS A 39 10.89 -2.84 -9.83
C LYS A 39 10.67 -2.90 -8.31
N ILE A 40 10.87 -1.78 -7.62
CA ILE A 40 10.64 -1.67 -6.17
C ILE A 40 9.14 -1.75 -5.87
N ALA A 41 8.29 -1.06 -6.64
CA ALA A 41 6.85 -1.13 -6.51
C ALA A 41 6.31 -2.58 -6.63
N TYR A 42 6.80 -3.35 -7.62
CA TYR A 42 6.45 -4.76 -7.75
C TYR A 42 6.91 -5.63 -6.58
N LYS A 43 8.06 -5.32 -5.97
CA LYS A 43 8.51 -6.01 -4.74
C LYS A 43 7.61 -5.67 -3.56
N LEU A 44 7.21 -4.42 -3.41
CA LEU A 44 6.33 -3.94 -2.34
C LEU A 44 4.93 -4.56 -2.46
N MET A 45 4.37 -4.66 -3.66
CA MET A 45 3.06 -5.29 -3.89
C MET A 45 3.02 -6.79 -3.56
N LYS A 46 4.17 -7.46 -3.48
CA LYS A 46 4.23 -8.88 -3.04
C LYS A 46 4.14 -9.04 -1.52
N ILE A 47 4.21 -7.96 -0.76
CA ILE A 47 4.04 -8.00 0.69
C ILE A 47 2.53 -8.06 0.98
N SER A 48 2.05 -9.16 1.56
CA SER A 48 0.62 -9.42 1.80
C SER A 48 -0.09 -8.34 2.62
N SER A 49 0.63 -7.62 3.47
CA SER A 49 0.10 -6.53 4.28
C SER A 49 -0.09 -5.24 3.49
N ILE A 50 0.41 -5.16 2.26
CA ILE A 50 0.31 -4.00 1.37
C ILE A 50 -0.85 -4.23 0.40
N SER A 51 -1.80 -3.31 0.41
CA SER A 51 -3.04 -3.36 -0.36
C SER A 51 -3.01 -2.52 -1.63
N SER A 52 -2.17 -1.48 -1.66
CA SER A 52 -1.90 -0.69 -2.86
C SER A 52 -0.50 -0.12 -2.81
N VAL A 53 0.08 0.07 -4.00
CA VAL A 53 1.31 0.81 -4.24
C VAL A 53 1.05 1.63 -5.50
N ASP A 54 1.15 2.94 -5.35
CA ASP A 54 0.92 3.89 -6.42
C ASP A 54 2.20 4.70 -6.63
N MET A 55 2.59 4.88 -7.89
CA MET A 55 3.66 5.79 -8.27
C MET A 55 3.12 7.21 -8.28
N ILE A 56 3.81 8.12 -7.61
CA ILE A 56 3.35 9.49 -7.42
C ILE A 56 4.41 10.49 -7.87
N THR A 57 3.95 11.68 -8.26
CA THR A 57 4.82 12.83 -8.45
C THR A 57 4.98 13.57 -7.12
N GLY A 58 6.16 14.11 -6.83
CA GLY A 58 6.39 14.94 -5.65
C GLY A 58 7.75 14.66 -5.02
N GLU A 59 7.82 14.83 -3.70
CA GLU A 59 9.05 14.61 -2.93
C GLU A 59 9.42 13.11 -2.78
N TYR A 60 8.40 12.26 -2.82
CA TYR A 60 8.48 10.80 -2.72
C TYR A 60 8.06 10.17 -4.04
N ASP A 61 8.54 8.96 -4.30
CA ASP A 61 8.34 8.26 -5.56
C ASP A 61 7.11 7.33 -5.52
N LEU A 62 6.85 6.72 -4.35
CA LEU A 62 5.72 5.81 -4.15
C LEU A 62 4.89 6.22 -2.94
N ILE A 63 3.60 5.93 -2.99
CA ILE A 63 2.72 5.87 -1.83
C ILE A 63 2.14 4.46 -1.72
N LEU A 64 2.09 3.93 -0.52
CA LEU A 64 1.55 2.60 -0.26
C LEU A 64 0.53 2.66 0.88
N ARG A 65 -0.51 1.82 0.77
CA ARG A 65 -1.49 1.59 1.83
C ARG A 65 -1.37 0.16 2.32
N GLY A 66 -1.27 -0.03 3.62
CA GLY A 66 -1.20 -1.35 4.23
C GLY A 66 -2.02 -1.48 5.49
N TYR A 67 -2.11 -2.73 5.95
CA TYR A 67 -2.84 -3.14 7.15
C TYR A 67 -1.90 -3.92 8.07
N ALA A 68 -1.98 -3.66 9.37
CA ALA A 68 -1.22 -4.38 10.39
C ALA A 68 -2.16 -4.78 11.55
N LYS A 69 -1.85 -5.89 12.21
CA LYS A 69 -2.63 -6.39 13.35
C LYS A 69 -2.45 -5.54 14.61
N ASN A 70 -1.22 -5.10 14.84
CA ASN A 70 -0.79 -4.31 15.99
C ASN A 70 0.53 -3.56 15.66
N GLN A 71 1.08 -2.86 16.65
CA GLN A 71 2.29 -2.04 16.47
C GLN A 71 3.54 -2.87 16.14
N ASP A 72 3.67 -4.08 16.72
CA ASP A 72 4.81 -4.97 16.45
C ASP A 72 4.78 -5.49 15.00
N ASP A 73 3.60 -5.87 14.52
CA ASP A 73 3.38 -6.27 13.13
C ASP A 73 3.68 -5.11 12.17
N LEU A 74 3.24 -3.89 12.51
CA LEU A 74 3.59 -2.69 11.74
C LEU A 74 5.11 -2.49 11.68
N TYR A 75 5.81 -2.57 12.81
CA TYR A 75 7.26 -2.45 12.85
C TYR A 75 7.96 -3.49 11.97
N TYR A 76 7.50 -4.75 12.02
CA TYR A 76 8.02 -5.82 11.17
C TYR A 76 7.79 -5.52 9.68
N ILE A 77 6.60 -5.06 9.31
CA ILE A 77 6.27 -4.69 7.92
C ILE A 77 7.15 -3.54 7.45
N LEU A 78 7.30 -2.47 8.24
CA LEU A 78 8.14 -1.32 7.89
C LEU A 78 9.62 -1.70 7.77
N SER A 79 10.11 -2.59 8.65
CA SER A 79 11.48 -3.12 8.56
C SER A 79 11.69 -3.91 7.28
N LYS A 80 10.71 -4.75 6.90
CA LYS A 80 10.73 -5.50 5.63
C LYS A 80 10.74 -4.56 4.42
N ILE A 81 9.93 -3.50 4.44
CA ILE A 81 9.95 -2.45 3.40
C ILE A 81 11.35 -1.84 3.34
N GLN A 82 11.87 -1.32 4.45
CA GLN A 82 13.14 -0.62 4.49
C GLN A 82 14.33 -1.48 4.03
N SER A 83 14.28 -2.80 4.24
CA SER A 83 15.31 -3.74 3.76
C SER A 83 15.35 -3.91 2.24
N ILE A 84 14.37 -3.40 1.49
CA ILE A 84 14.39 -3.44 0.03
C ILE A 84 15.45 -2.48 -0.48
N GLU A 85 16.47 -3.04 -1.13
CA GLU A 85 17.53 -2.28 -1.79
C GLU A 85 16.97 -1.18 -2.71
N GLY A 86 17.48 0.03 -2.53
CA GLY A 86 17.10 1.22 -3.29
C GLY A 86 16.09 2.13 -2.57
N ILE A 87 15.50 1.70 -1.45
CA ILE A 87 14.70 2.56 -0.59
C ILE A 87 15.61 3.44 0.26
N ASP A 88 15.39 4.75 0.20
CA ASP A 88 16.15 5.77 0.93
C ASP A 88 15.43 6.19 2.21
N HIS A 89 14.15 6.57 2.07
CA HIS A 89 13.38 7.15 3.16
C HIS A 89 11.93 6.67 3.16
N LEU A 90 11.37 6.52 4.37
CA LEU A 90 9.99 6.15 4.60
C LEU A 90 9.32 7.20 5.49
N PHE A 91 8.16 7.68 5.07
CA PHE A 91 7.31 8.56 5.87
C PHE A 91 5.95 7.91 6.07
N THR A 92 5.69 7.44 7.29
CA THR A 92 4.51 6.62 7.60
C THR A 92 3.49 7.37 8.44
N ASN A 93 2.23 7.32 8.02
CA ASN A 93 1.08 7.87 8.72
C ASN A 93 0.15 6.73 9.14
N ILE A 94 -0.23 6.70 10.41
CA ILE A 94 -1.27 5.79 10.90
C ILE A 94 -2.63 6.45 10.68
N VAL A 95 -3.55 5.73 10.04
CA VAL A 95 -4.89 6.23 9.76
C VAL A 95 -5.72 6.18 11.04
N ILE A 96 -6.09 7.35 11.56
CA ILE A 96 -6.94 7.48 12.76
C ILE A 96 -8.36 6.99 12.48
N LYS A 97 -8.91 7.35 11.30
CA LYS A 97 -10.25 6.97 10.88
C LYS A 97 -10.34 6.94 9.36
N SER A 98 -10.89 5.87 8.81
CA SER A 98 -11.29 5.78 7.40
C SER A 98 -12.80 5.94 7.30
N LEU A 99 -13.27 6.76 6.34
CA LEU A 99 -14.70 6.93 6.08
C LEU A 99 -15.23 5.90 5.06
N GLY A 100 -14.34 5.11 4.45
CA GLY A 100 -14.66 4.11 3.43
C GLY A 100 -13.94 4.38 2.11
N ASN A 101 -13.96 3.38 1.24
CA ASN A 101 -13.47 3.48 -0.13
C ASN A 101 -14.68 3.34 -1.07
N LYS A 102 -14.83 4.25 -2.02
CA LYS A 102 -15.79 4.07 -3.12
C LYS A 102 -15.13 3.20 -4.18
N THR A 103 -15.68 2.00 -4.40
CA THR A 103 -15.31 1.13 -5.53
C THR A 103 -16.20 1.35 -6.75
N VAL A 104 -17.13 2.30 -6.65
CA VAL A 104 -18.01 2.74 -7.75
C VAL A 104 -17.32 3.83 -8.57
N ILE A 105 -17.53 3.79 -9.89
CA ILE A 105 -17.03 4.79 -10.83
C ILE A 105 -17.63 6.15 -10.45
N PRO A 106 -16.83 7.23 -10.37
CA PRO A 106 -17.35 8.59 -10.20
C PRO A 106 -18.31 8.96 -11.33
N GLU A 107 -19.39 9.68 -11.01
CA GLU A 107 -20.33 10.25 -12.01
C GLU A 107 -19.66 11.32 -12.88
#